data_AF-A0A7Y2SSW2-F1
#
_entry.id   AF-A0A7Y2SSW2-F1
#
_cell.length_a   1.000
_cell.length_b   1.000
_cell.length_c   1.000
_cell.angle_alpha   90.00
_cell.angle_beta   90.00
_cell.angle_gamma   90.00
#
_symmetry.space_group_name_H-M   'P 1'
#
loop_
_entity.id
_entity.type
_entity.pdbx_description
1 polymer ?
#
loop_
_entity_poly.entity_id
_entity_poly.type
_entity_poly.pdbx_seq_one_letter_code
_entity_poly.pdbx_strand_id
1 'polypeptide(L)'
;MGFSDTVGCPVFSSAAIIPYSLPTITDEAGGGFALKMIFRSPNWPQACNYQYTFTATFAPDGALTVLAGSDGRGCGVDGLYHPVLRIAPPPAAVGLLADGAVTPLTTEGAATWPGGADRGFVAGDVRVTPVWGDATLAYAYWSVAKEAEGQGDLPSIGTCCRLDIQQGPEAFVTPPEPLTGDSVFWYVPEIPNAERARCWADMELKDGVLVPHIWPCASGLTIRRAP
;
A
#
# COMPACT_ATOMS: atom_id res chain seq x y z
N MET A 1 10.88 4.93 -7.28
CA MET A 1 9.63 4.91 -6.48
C MET A 1 9.01 6.29 -6.54
N GLY A 2 7.83 6.40 -7.15
CA GLY A 2 7.03 7.63 -7.19
C GLY A 2 5.65 7.32 -6.65
N PHE A 3 5.08 8.23 -5.87
CA PHE A 3 3.69 8.18 -5.46
C PHE A 3 2.90 9.03 -6.45
N SER A 4 1.93 8.42 -7.12
CA SER A 4 0.85 9.17 -7.73
C SER A 4 -0.33 9.06 -6.81
N ASP A 5 -0.88 10.21 -6.48
CA ASP A 5 -2.11 10.29 -5.75
C ASP A 5 -3.19 10.76 -6.70
N THR A 6 -4.13 9.86 -6.98
CA THR A 6 -5.28 10.17 -7.80
C THR A 6 -6.46 10.68 -6.95
N VAL A 7 -6.28 11.02 -5.66
CA VAL A 7 -7.36 11.54 -4.83
C VAL A 7 -7.78 12.94 -5.32
N GLY A 8 -9.02 13.04 -5.82
CA GLY A 8 -9.72 14.31 -6.01
C GLY A 8 -10.01 14.68 -7.46
N CYS A 9 -10.98 14.02 -8.09
CA CYS A 9 -11.81 14.71 -9.09
C CYS A 9 -12.65 15.77 -8.33
N PRO A 10 -12.45 17.09 -8.54
CA PRO A 10 -11.99 17.72 -9.78
C PRO A 10 -10.72 18.58 -9.65
N VAL A 11 -9.81 18.47 -10.64
CA VAL A 11 -8.94 19.54 -11.20
C VAL A 11 -7.95 20.29 -10.28
N PHE A 12 -7.97 20.11 -8.95
CA PHE A 12 -7.09 20.88 -8.04
C PHE A 12 -6.24 20.05 -7.07
N SER A 13 -6.31 18.71 -7.13
CA SER A 13 -5.31 17.88 -6.45
C SER A 13 -4.05 17.82 -7.32
N SER A 14 -2.89 18.16 -6.76
CA SER A 14 -1.62 17.99 -7.44
C SER A 14 -1.34 16.49 -7.59
N ALA A 15 -1.73 15.91 -8.74
CA ALA A 15 -1.69 14.46 -8.99
C ALA A 15 -0.31 13.80 -8.74
N ALA A 16 0.77 14.58 -8.85
CA ALA A 16 2.10 14.14 -8.46
C ALA A 16 2.44 14.64 -7.05
N ILE A 17 2.58 13.71 -6.10
CA ILE A 17 3.15 14.02 -4.78
C ILE A 17 4.62 13.65 -4.82
N ILE A 18 5.45 14.67 -4.69
CA ILE A 18 6.90 14.53 -4.81
C ILE A 18 7.55 14.13 -3.48
N PRO A 19 8.74 13.51 -3.51
CA PRO A 19 9.56 13.34 -2.32
C PRO A 19 9.76 14.67 -1.60
N TYR A 20 9.46 14.70 -0.31
CA TYR A 20 9.55 15.90 0.52
C TYR A 20 10.93 16.08 1.15
N SER A 21 11.54 14.97 1.55
CA SER A 21 12.85 14.93 2.19
C SER A 21 13.68 13.79 1.61
N LEU A 22 14.98 13.80 1.91
CA LEU A 22 15.82 12.65 1.65
C LEU A 22 15.26 11.40 2.36
N PRO A 23 15.42 10.21 1.78
CA PRO A 23 15.15 8.97 2.49
C PRO A 23 15.97 8.91 3.77
N THR A 24 15.33 8.44 4.83
CA THR A 24 15.97 8.24 6.14
C THR A 24 16.18 6.75 6.37
N ILE A 25 17.34 6.41 6.91
CA ILE A 25 17.65 5.05 7.36
C ILE A 25 17.88 5.12 8.87
N THR A 26 17.19 4.26 9.62
CA THR A 26 17.30 4.18 11.08
C THR A 26 17.54 2.74 11.50
N ASP A 27 18.42 2.53 12.48
CA ASP A 27 18.58 1.22 13.11
C ASP A 27 17.32 0.88 13.92
N GLU A 28 16.89 -0.37 13.86
CA GLU A 28 15.74 -0.86 14.62
C GLU A 28 16.15 -1.41 15.98
N ALA A 29 15.31 -1.18 16.99
CA ALA A 29 15.53 -1.75 18.32
C ALA A 29 15.41 -3.28 18.25
N GLY A 30 16.53 -3.98 18.44
CA GLY A 30 16.63 -5.43 18.26
C GLY A 30 17.44 -5.87 17.04
N GLY A 31 17.99 -4.92 16.28
CA GLY A 31 18.80 -5.15 15.08
C GLY A 31 17.99 -4.99 13.80
N GLY A 32 18.68 -4.93 12.66
CA GLY A 32 18.06 -4.60 11.38
C GLY A 32 17.97 -3.08 11.16
N PHE A 33 17.25 -2.64 10.14
CA PHE A 33 17.10 -1.22 9.81
C PHE A 33 15.77 -0.93 9.12
N ALA A 34 15.31 0.31 9.21
CA ALA A 34 14.17 0.81 8.47
C ALA A 34 14.57 1.91 7.49
N LEU A 35 14.06 1.82 6.27
CA LEU A 35 14.05 2.88 5.27
C LEU A 35 12.71 3.59 5.33
N LYS A 36 12.71 4.90 5.57
CA LYS A 36 11.50 5.74 5.52
C LYS A 36 11.63 6.83 4.47
N MET A 37 10.60 6.97 3.65
CA MET A 37 10.44 8.04 2.67
C MET A 37 9.14 8.80 2.93
N ILE A 38 9.16 10.11 2.69
CA ILE A 38 8.03 11.01 2.87
C ILE A 38 7.74 11.70 1.54
N PHE A 39 6.48 11.67 1.14
CA PHE A 39 5.96 12.36 -0.04
C PHE A 39 4.94 13.38 0.45
N ARG A 40 5.02 14.64 -0.01
CA ARG A 40 4.17 15.71 0.54
C ARG A 40 3.73 16.71 -0.53
N SER A 41 2.45 17.07 -0.52
CA SER A 41 1.92 18.20 -1.30
C SER A 41 2.44 19.54 -0.74
N PRO A 42 2.76 20.53 -1.59
CA PRO A 42 3.36 21.80 -1.14
C PRO A 42 2.61 22.54 -0.02
N ASN A 43 1.27 22.48 0.01
CA ASN A 43 0.48 23.20 1.02
C ASN A 43 0.01 22.31 2.19
N TRP A 44 0.54 21.10 2.37
CA TRP A 44 0.17 20.25 3.51
C TRP A 44 0.51 20.96 4.85
N PRO A 45 -0.37 20.90 5.88
CA PRO A 45 -1.61 20.13 5.97
C PRO A 45 -2.85 20.99 5.71
N GLN A 46 -2.90 21.80 4.64
CA GLN A 46 -4.18 22.39 4.19
C GLN A 46 -5.11 21.30 3.63
N ALA A 47 -6.41 21.56 3.60
CA ALA A 47 -7.37 20.62 3.01
C ALA A 47 -6.98 20.29 1.57
N CYS A 48 -7.24 19.06 1.13
CA CYS A 48 -6.84 18.51 -0.16
C CYS A 48 -5.33 18.54 -0.44
N ASN A 49 -4.50 18.61 0.61
CA ASN A 49 -3.06 18.44 0.52
C ASN A 49 -2.63 17.27 1.39
N TYR A 50 -1.82 16.39 0.81
CA TYR A 50 -1.57 15.06 1.35
C TYR A 50 -0.13 14.91 1.77
N GLN A 51 0.08 14.02 2.73
CA GLN A 51 1.39 13.48 3.06
C GLN A 51 1.25 11.97 3.13
N TYR A 52 2.13 11.29 2.42
CA TYR A 52 2.24 9.84 2.46
C TYR A 52 3.61 9.42 2.98
N THR A 53 3.62 8.30 3.68
CA THR A 53 4.83 7.66 4.15
C THR A 53 4.99 6.30 3.50
N PHE A 54 6.22 5.99 3.12
CA PHE A 54 6.62 4.63 2.78
C PHE A 54 7.66 4.20 3.81
N THR A 55 7.44 3.06 4.45
CA THR A 55 8.41 2.46 5.35
C THR A 55 8.71 1.04 4.90
N ALA A 56 9.99 0.69 4.81
CA ALA A 56 10.46 -0.68 4.62
C ALA A 56 11.40 -1.05 5.76
N THR A 57 10.96 -1.99 6.60
CA THR A 57 11.70 -2.47 7.77
C THR A 57 12.29 -3.84 7.47
N PHE A 58 13.61 -3.96 7.59
CA PHE A 58 14.38 -5.17 7.38
C PHE A 58 14.78 -5.75 8.73
N ALA A 59 14.13 -6.85 9.12
CA ALA A 59 14.38 -7.52 10.39
C ALA A 59 15.61 -8.45 10.32
N PRO A 60 16.28 -8.73 11.46
CA PRO A 60 17.44 -9.63 11.51
C PRO A 60 17.17 -11.06 11.06
N ASP A 61 15.92 -11.52 11.14
CA ASP A 61 15.49 -12.85 10.69
C ASP A 61 15.23 -12.93 9.18
N GLY A 62 15.47 -11.83 8.45
CA GLY A 62 15.27 -11.73 7.00
C GLY A 62 13.84 -11.35 6.59
N ALA A 63 12.94 -11.08 7.54
CA ALA A 63 11.63 -10.55 7.20
C ALA A 63 11.73 -9.09 6.71
N LEU A 64 10.96 -8.77 5.68
CA LEU A 64 10.75 -7.42 5.16
C LEU A 64 9.30 -7.01 5.42
N THR A 65 9.09 -5.95 6.20
CA THR A 65 7.77 -5.33 6.36
C THR A 65 7.72 -4.02 5.60
N VAL A 66 6.75 -3.88 4.69
CA VAL A 66 6.50 -2.67 3.92
C VAL A 66 5.17 -2.07 4.37
N LEU A 67 5.17 -0.79 4.68
CA LEU A 67 3.97 -0.02 5.05
C LEU A 67 3.83 1.20 4.14
N ALA A 68 2.62 1.37 3.61
CA ALA A 68 2.18 2.62 3.00
C ALA A 68 1.25 3.33 4.00
N GLY A 69 1.58 4.57 4.34
CA GLY A 69 0.86 5.36 5.33
C GLY A 69 0.31 6.67 4.78
N SER A 70 -0.80 7.12 5.35
CA SER A 70 -1.42 8.42 5.11
C SER A 70 -1.36 9.26 6.38
N ASP A 71 -0.72 10.43 6.25
CA ASP A 71 -0.56 11.45 7.29
C ASP A 71 -1.36 12.72 6.90
N GLY A 72 -2.32 12.60 5.98
CA GLY A 72 -2.92 13.72 5.26
C GLY A 72 -4.25 14.22 5.81
N ARG A 73 -4.56 15.50 5.62
CA ARG A 73 -5.85 16.13 6.00
C ARG A 73 -7.03 15.72 5.11
N GLY A 74 -6.81 14.93 4.06
CA GLY A 74 -7.84 14.57 3.08
C GLY A 74 -8.54 15.79 2.44
N CYS A 75 -9.52 15.56 1.57
CA CYS A 75 -10.48 16.60 1.15
C CYS A 75 -11.75 16.62 2.01
N GLY A 76 -11.98 15.55 2.77
CA GLY A 76 -13.17 15.33 3.57
C GLY A 76 -12.89 14.35 4.70
N VAL A 77 -13.83 14.25 5.63
CA VAL A 77 -13.70 13.44 6.85
C VAL A 77 -14.12 11.98 6.70
N ASP A 78 -14.67 11.63 5.53
CA ASP A 78 -15.15 10.29 5.17
C ASP A 78 -14.51 9.88 3.84
N GLY A 79 -13.19 9.68 3.89
CA GLY A 79 -12.37 9.32 2.73
C GLY A 79 -11.84 7.90 2.85
N LEU A 80 -11.65 7.24 1.72
CA LEU A 80 -11.02 5.92 1.64
C LEU A 80 -9.68 6.04 0.92
N TYR A 81 -8.64 5.46 1.52
CA TYR A 81 -7.30 5.42 0.95
C TYR A 81 -6.98 4.00 0.48
N HIS A 82 -6.51 3.88 -0.77
CA HIS A 82 -6.22 2.60 -1.44
C HIS A 82 -4.77 2.55 -1.96
N PRO A 83 -3.75 2.44 -1.10
CA PRO A 83 -2.37 2.36 -1.58
C PRO A 83 -2.14 1.05 -2.34
N VAL A 84 -1.68 1.12 -3.58
CA VAL A 84 -1.38 -0.08 -4.38
C VAL A 84 0.05 -0.54 -4.09
N LEU A 85 0.19 -1.73 -3.48
CA LEU A 85 1.49 -2.39 -3.29
C LEU A 85 1.66 -3.52 -4.32
N ARG A 86 2.76 -3.48 -5.08
CA ARG A 86 3.13 -4.48 -6.08
C ARG A 86 4.36 -5.24 -5.64
N ILE A 87 4.24 -6.55 -5.44
CA ILE A 87 5.33 -7.43 -5.00
C ILE A 87 5.61 -8.47 -6.09
N ALA A 88 6.85 -8.55 -6.55
CA ALA A 88 7.31 -9.60 -7.45
C ALA A 88 8.23 -10.56 -6.65
N PRO A 89 7.69 -11.67 -6.11
CA PRO A 89 8.51 -12.67 -5.44
C PRO A 89 9.39 -13.45 -6.44
N PRO A 90 10.37 -14.24 -5.97
CA PRO A 90 11.14 -15.14 -6.82
C PRO A 90 10.24 -16.11 -7.60
N PRO A 91 10.69 -16.59 -8.78
CA PRO A 91 9.92 -17.53 -9.59
C PRO A 91 9.67 -18.84 -8.83
N ALA A 92 8.39 -19.18 -8.62
CA ALA A 92 7.98 -20.38 -7.91
C ALA A 92 6.51 -20.74 -8.19
N ALA A 93 6.08 -21.93 -7.77
CA ALA A 93 4.66 -22.25 -7.71
C ALA A 93 3.97 -21.34 -6.68
N VAL A 94 2.79 -20.83 -7.04
CA VAL A 94 2.07 -19.83 -6.25
C VAL A 94 0.74 -20.35 -5.69
N GLY A 95 0.31 -19.77 -4.58
CA GLY A 95 -0.93 -20.14 -3.92
C GLY A 95 -1.47 -19.04 -2.99
N LEU A 96 -2.75 -19.13 -2.65
CA LEU A 96 -3.37 -18.30 -1.63
C LEU A 96 -3.35 -18.99 -0.28
N LEU A 97 -2.85 -18.30 0.73
CA LEU A 97 -2.97 -18.70 2.13
C LEU A 97 -4.31 -18.21 2.68
N ALA A 98 -5.04 -19.12 3.34
CA ALA A 98 -6.28 -18.86 4.04
C ALA A 98 -6.38 -19.76 5.26
N ASP A 99 -6.44 -19.19 6.46
CA ASP A 99 -6.63 -19.93 7.72
C ASP A 99 -5.63 -21.09 7.87
N GLY A 100 -4.36 -20.81 7.60
CA GLY A 100 -3.27 -21.79 7.61
C GLY A 100 -3.18 -22.77 6.41
N ALA A 101 -4.17 -22.80 5.52
CA ALA A 101 -4.18 -23.66 4.34
C ALA A 101 -3.74 -22.91 3.07
N VAL A 102 -3.00 -23.58 2.19
CA VAL A 102 -2.56 -23.01 0.90
C VAL A 102 -3.33 -23.67 -0.24
N THR A 103 -4.03 -22.85 -1.02
CA THR A 103 -4.70 -23.25 -2.26
C THR A 103 -3.82 -22.87 -3.46
N PRO A 104 -3.34 -23.83 -4.26
CA PRO A 104 -2.54 -23.53 -5.45
C PRO A 104 -3.31 -22.66 -6.46
N LEU A 105 -2.59 -21.76 -7.12
CA LEU A 105 -3.12 -20.93 -8.20
C LEU A 105 -2.48 -21.33 -9.53
N THR A 106 -3.31 -21.49 -10.56
CA THR A 106 -2.88 -21.81 -11.94
C THR A 106 -3.26 -20.74 -12.95
N THR A 107 -4.09 -19.78 -12.53
CA THR A 107 -4.72 -18.78 -13.37
C THR A 107 -4.77 -17.48 -12.58
N GLU A 108 -4.57 -16.36 -13.26
CA GLU A 108 -4.68 -15.02 -12.70
C GLU A 108 -6.05 -14.78 -12.06
N GLY A 109 -6.11 -13.80 -11.16
CA GLY A 109 -7.37 -13.48 -10.51
C GLY A 109 -7.26 -12.46 -9.40
N ALA A 110 -8.37 -12.31 -8.71
CA ALA A 110 -8.54 -11.36 -7.62
C ALA A 110 -9.39 -11.93 -6.50
N ALA A 111 -9.23 -11.38 -5.30
CA ALA A 111 -10.03 -11.71 -4.12
C ALA A 111 -10.21 -10.48 -3.23
N THR A 112 -11.34 -10.42 -2.53
CA THR A 112 -11.58 -9.44 -1.46
C THR A 112 -11.35 -10.12 -0.12
N TRP A 113 -10.52 -9.51 0.71
CA TRP A 113 -10.14 -10.02 2.03
C TRP A 113 -10.68 -9.11 3.13
N PRO A 114 -11.44 -9.64 4.09
CA PRO A 114 -11.87 -8.88 5.27
C PRO A 114 -10.67 -8.48 6.14
N GLY A 115 -10.70 -7.29 6.73
CA GLY A 115 -9.70 -6.82 7.67
C GLY A 115 -9.50 -7.78 8.83
N GLY A 116 -8.24 -8.03 9.20
CA GLY A 116 -7.86 -8.96 10.26
C GLY A 116 -7.89 -10.45 9.87
N ALA A 117 -8.33 -10.81 8.67
CA ALA A 117 -8.35 -12.21 8.25
C ALA A 117 -6.94 -12.79 8.08
N ASP A 118 -6.77 -14.09 8.39
CA ASP A 118 -5.53 -14.84 8.11
C ASP A 118 -5.47 -15.16 6.62
N ARG A 119 -4.88 -14.23 5.86
CA ARG A 119 -4.75 -14.29 4.41
C ARG A 119 -3.29 -14.11 4.01
N GLY A 120 -2.95 -14.58 2.82
CA GLY A 120 -1.65 -14.28 2.24
C GLY A 120 -1.48 -14.84 0.84
N PHE A 121 -0.33 -14.53 0.28
CA PHE A 121 0.16 -15.08 -0.98
C PHE A 121 1.44 -15.87 -0.70
N VAL A 122 1.55 -17.04 -1.31
CA VAL A 122 2.69 -17.94 -1.18
C VAL A 122 3.33 -18.08 -2.55
N ALA A 123 4.66 -17.96 -2.60
CA ALA A 123 5.47 -18.23 -3.78
C ALA A 123 6.66 -19.10 -3.36
N GLY A 124 6.54 -20.42 -3.54
CA GLY A 124 7.53 -21.37 -3.04
C GLY A 124 7.66 -21.31 -1.52
N ASP A 125 8.86 -20.98 -1.04
CA ASP A 125 9.14 -20.76 0.38
C ASP A 125 8.79 -19.33 0.83
N VAL A 126 8.47 -18.38 -0.06
CA VAL A 126 8.13 -17.02 0.34
C VAL A 126 6.65 -16.91 0.72
N ARG A 127 6.38 -16.28 1.85
CA ARG A 127 5.03 -15.89 2.31
C ARG A 127 4.94 -14.37 2.35
N VAL A 128 3.87 -13.86 1.76
CA VAL A 128 3.48 -12.44 1.77
C VAL A 128 2.15 -12.35 2.51
N THR A 129 2.14 -11.71 3.68
CA THR A 129 0.95 -11.63 4.54
C THR A 129 0.59 -10.17 4.83
N PRO A 130 -0.70 -9.80 4.88
CA PRO A 130 -1.13 -8.46 5.27
C PRO A 130 -0.59 -8.03 6.63
N VAL A 131 -0.09 -6.79 6.68
CA VAL A 131 -0.07 -6.00 7.91
C VAL A 131 -1.28 -5.10 7.84
N TRP A 132 -2.39 -5.58 8.40
CA TRP A 132 -3.69 -4.91 8.30
C TRP A 132 -3.62 -3.46 8.74
N GLY A 133 -3.02 -3.19 9.90
CA GLY A 133 -2.93 -1.83 10.45
C GLY A 133 -4.32 -1.22 10.56
N ASP A 134 -4.58 -0.18 9.78
CA ASP A 134 -5.87 0.53 9.73
C ASP A 134 -6.85 0.01 8.67
N ALA A 135 -6.43 -0.96 7.87
CA ALA A 135 -7.26 -1.43 6.77
C ALA A 135 -8.45 -2.27 7.27
N THR A 136 -9.64 -1.93 6.79
CA THR A 136 -10.89 -2.64 7.08
C THR A 136 -11.19 -3.75 6.09
N LEU A 137 -10.63 -3.64 4.89
CA LEU A 137 -10.59 -4.70 3.88
C LEU A 137 -9.33 -4.57 3.02
N ALA A 138 -9.08 -5.55 2.16
CA ALA A 138 -8.12 -5.42 1.08
C ALA A 138 -8.59 -6.14 -0.18
N TYR A 139 -8.26 -5.57 -1.33
CA TYR A 139 -8.31 -6.25 -2.61
C TYR A 139 -6.93 -6.83 -2.91
N ALA A 140 -6.91 -8.12 -3.21
CA ALA A 140 -5.72 -8.87 -3.56
C ALA A 140 -5.82 -9.34 -5.00
N TYR A 141 -4.74 -9.20 -5.78
CA TYR A 141 -4.68 -9.66 -7.16
C TYR A 141 -3.39 -10.44 -7.38
N TRP A 142 -3.42 -11.36 -8.34
CA TRP A 142 -2.24 -12.09 -8.75
C TRP A 142 -2.21 -12.22 -10.27
N SER A 143 -1.08 -11.84 -10.86
CA SER A 143 -0.88 -11.80 -12.31
C SER A 143 0.46 -12.43 -12.71
N VAL A 144 0.62 -12.74 -14.00
CA VAL A 144 1.94 -12.95 -14.60
C VAL A 144 2.69 -11.62 -14.64
N ALA A 145 3.99 -11.66 -14.38
CA ALA A 145 4.84 -10.49 -14.46
C ALA A 145 5.00 -10.04 -15.92
N LYS A 146 4.53 -8.82 -16.23
CA LYS A 146 4.76 -8.14 -17.50
C LYS A 146 5.39 -6.77 -17.24
N GLU A 147 6.23 -6.31 -18.16
CA GLU A 147 6.97 -5.05 -18.02
C GLU A 147 6.03 -3.83 -17.97
N ALA A 148 4.99 -3.86 -18.81
CA ALA A 148 3.98 -2.81 -18.91
C ALA A 148 2.88 -2.87 -17.82
N GLU A 149 3.07 -3.67 -16.76
CA GLU A 149 2.09 -3.86 -15.69
C GLU A 149 2.70 -3.50 -14.33
N GLY A 150 2.83 -2.20 -14.09
CA GLY A 150 3.22 -1.60 -12.82
C GLY A 150 4.72 -1.54 -12.53
N GLN A 151 5.60 -1.79 -13.50
CA GLN A 151 7.05 -1.58 -13.30
C GLN A 151 7.47 -0.13 -13.55
N GLY A 152 6.95 0.50 -14.62
CA GLY A 152 7.23 1.89 -14.98
C GLY A 152 6.04 2.83 -14.84
N ASP A 153 4.84 2.27 -14.73
CA ASP A 153 3.54 2.95 -14.90
C ASP A 153 2.62 2.78 -13.69
N LEU A 154 3.14 2.24 -12.57
CA LEU A 154 2.41 2.16 -11.29
C LEU A 154 1.81 3.52 -10.87
N PRO A 155 2.49 4.68 -11.06
CA PRO A 155 1.88 5.98 -10.79
C PRO A 155 0.65 6.31 -11.67
N SER A 156 0.44 5.62 -12.78
CA SER A 156 -0.71 5.84 -13.67
C SER A 156 -1.71 4.70 -13.65
N ILE A 157 -1.59 3.76 -12.71
CA ILE A 157 -2.47 2.59 -12.66
C ILE A 157 -3.86 2.97 -12.13
N GLY A 158 -4.90 2.59 -12.88
CA GLY A 158 -6.29 2.76 -12.48
C GLY A 158 -6.84 4.19 -12.63
N THR A 159 -8.14 4.32 -12.32
CA THR A 159 -8.81 5.62 -12.18
C THR A 159 -9.22 5.80 -10.72
N CYS A 160 -9.19 7.03 -10.23
CA CYS A 160 -9.47 7.30 -8.82
C CYS A 160 -10.91 7.05 -8.39
N CYS A 161 -11.08 7.00 -7.07
CA CYS A 161 -12.34 7.15 -6.34
C CYS A 161 -13.33 5.99 -6.54
N ARG A 162 -12.87 4.83 -7.02
CA ARG A 162 -13.69 3.62 -6.99
C ARG A 162 -13.66 3.00 -5.61
N LEU A 163 -14.82 2.49 -5.19
CA LEU A 163 -15.06 1.90 -3.87
C LEU A 163 -15.24 0.37 -3.95
N ASP A 164 -14.81 -0.21 -5.06
CA ASP A 164 -14.94 -1.63 -5.35
C ASP A 164 -13.61 -2.23 -5.80
N ILE A 165 -13.61 -3.46 -6.31
CA ILE A 165 -12.40 -4.17 -6.76
C ILE A 165 -11.73 -3.53 -7.99
N GLN A 166 -12.19 -2.38 -8.49
CA GLN A 166 -11.59 -1.75 -9.65
C GLN A 166 -10.59 -0.68 -9.20
N GLN A 167 -9.40 -1.11 -8.79
CA GLN A 167 -8.35 -0.29 -8.16
C GLN A 167 -7.08 -0.09 -9.04
N GLY A 168 -7.13 -0.45 -10.32
CA GLY A 168 -6.00 -0.53 -11.24
C GLY A 168 -5.60 -1.97 -11.60
N PRO A 169 -5.14 -2.80 -10.66
CA PRO A 169 -4.65 -4.16 -10.96
C PRO A 169 -5.69 -5.11 -11.58
N GLU A 170 -6.99 -4.87 -11.40
CA GLU A 170 -8.06 -5.65 -12.04
C GLU A 170 -7.94 -5.69 -13.57
N ALA A 171 -7.39 -4.62 -14.17
CA ALA A 171 -7.21 -4.51 -15.60
C ALA A 171 -6.17 -5.50 -16.14
N PHE A 172 -5.25 -5.96 -15.29
CA PHE A 172 -4.19 -6.91 -15.65
C PHE A 172 -4.60 -8.37 -15.50
N VAL A 173 -5.68 -8.64 -14.76
CA VAL A 173 -6.19 -10.00 -14.52
C VAL A 173 -7.53 -10.25 -15.22
N THR A 174 -7.94 -9.34 -16.11
CA THR A 174 -9.20 -9.41 -16.85
C THR A 174 -8.98 -9.20 -18.37
N PRO A 175 -9.18 -10.22 -19.22
CA PRO A 175 -9.51 -11.60 -18.87
C PRO A 175 -8.34 -12.31 -18.18
N PRO A 176 -8.60 -13.35 -17.36
CA PRO A 176 -7.54 -14.03 -16.64
C PRO A 176 -6.68 -14.91 -17.56
N GLU A 177 -5.36 -14.83 -17.40
CA GLU A 177 -4.40 -15.67 -18.12
C GLU A 177 -3.87 -16.84 -17.27
N PRO A 178 -3.27 -17.88 -17.88
CA PRO A 178 -2.54 -18.92 -17.15
C PRO A 178 -1.28 -18.36 -16.45
N LEU A 179 -1.08 -18.69 -15.17
CA LEU A 179 0.12 -18.34 -14.40
C LEU A 179 1.31 -19.23 -14.82
N THR A 180 1.94 -18.92 -15.95
CA THR A 180 2.96 -19.77 -16.60
C THR A 180 4.39 -19.24 -16.48
N GLY A 181 4.62 -18.23 -15.64
CA GLY A 181 5.94 -17.63 -15.42
C GLY A 181 6.04 -16.92 -14.06
N ASP A 182 6.96 -15.95 -13.99
CA ASP A 182 7.12 -15.09 -12.82
C ASP A 182 5.78 -14.46 -12.46
N SER A 183 5.44 -14.46 -11.18
CA SER A 183 4.15 -13.98 -10.69
C SER A 183 4.32 -12.66 -9.97
N VAL A 184 3.27 -11.83 -10.00
CA VAL A 184 3.16 -10.59 -9.24
C VAL A 184 1.98 -10.71 -8.30
N PHE A 185 2.18 -10.29 -7.06
CA PHE A 185 1.12 -10.12 -6.08
C PHE A 185 0.84 -8.64 -5.87
N TRP A 186 -0.43 -8.27 -5.92
CA TRP A 186 -0.92 -6.92 -5.72
C TRP A 186 -1.77 -6.89 -4.46
N TYR A 187 -1.47 -5.95 -3.56
CA TYR A 187 -2.22 -5.73 -2.34
C TYR A 187 -2.70 -4.28 -2.29
N VAL A 188 -4.02 -4.11 -2.20
CA VAL A 188 -4.68 -2.81 -2.16
C VAL A 188 -5.59 -2.77 -0.93
N PRO A 189 -5.09 -2.34 0.24
CA PRO A 189 -5.91 -2.19 1.43
C PRO A 189 -6.86 -1.00 1.28
N GLU A 190 -8.08 -1.13 1.79
CA GLU A 190 -8.99 0.00 2.02
C GLU A 190 -8.76 0.51 3.44
N ILE A 191 -8.27 1.74 3.55
CA ILE A 191 -8.03 2.41 4.83
C ILE A 191 -9.02 3.57 4.96
N PRO A 192 -10.03 3.47 5.86
CA PRO A 192 -10.96 4.56 6.09
C PRO A 192 -10.33 5.68 6.92
N ASN A 193 -10.64 6.92 6.56
CA ASN A 193 -10.47 8.07 7.42
C ASN A 193 -11.52 8.01 8.54
N ALA A 194 -11.10 7.97 9.79
CA ALA A 194 -12.01 7.93 10.93
C ALA A 194 -12.20 9.35 11.50
N GLU A 195 -13.05 10.16 10.87
CA GLU A 195 -13.56 11.45 11.39
C GLU A 195 -12.52 12.30 12.16
N ARG A 196 -11.42 12.68 11.52
CA ARG A 196 -10.36 13.53 12.13
C ARG A 196 -9.59 12.89 13.30
N ALA A 197 -9.71 11.57 13.49
CA ALA A 197 -9.01 10.82 14.53
C ALA A 197 -7.94 9.85 13.99
N ARG A 198 -8.01 9.47 12.70
CA ARG A 198 -7.01 8.64 11.98
C ARG A 198 -6.97 9.02 10.51
N CYS A 199 -5.82 8.82 9.86
CA CYS A 199 -5.57 9.28 8.49
C CYS A 199 -5.86 10.77 8.29
N TRP A 200 -5.45 11.59 9.27
CA TRP A 200 -5.79 13.00 9.35
C TRP A 200 -4.58 13.85 9.72
N ALA A 201 -4.60 15.13 9.33
CA ALA A 201 -3.72 16.14 9.88
C ALA A 201 -4.45 17.47 10.00
N ASP A 202 -4.11 18.26 11.01
CA ASP A 202 -4.60 19.63 11.16
C ASP A 202 -3.50 20.55 11.67
N MET A 203 -3.74 21.86 11.70
CA MET A 203 -2.84 22.82 12.32
C MET A 203 -3.27 23.12 13.75
N GLU A 204 -2.33 23.04 14.69
CA GLU A 204 -2.52 23.45 16.07
C GLU A 204 -1.59 24.61 16.42
N LEU A 205 -2.08 25.57 17.20
CA LEU A 205 -1.25 26.63 17.76
C LEU A 205 -0.53 26.10 19.00
N LYS A 206 0.80 25.96 18.93
CA LYS A 206 1.67 25.58 20.05
C LYS A 206 2.72 26.67 20.25
N ASP A 207 2.75 27.25 21.45
CA ASP A 207 3.70 28.30 21.83
C ASP A 207 3.76 29.48 20.84
N GLY A 208 2.59 29.89 20.32
CA GLY A 208 2.47 30.99 19.34
C GLY A 208 2.85 30.62 17.90
N VAL A 209 3.20 29.36 17.63
CA VAL A 209 3.54 28.85 16.31
C VAL A 209 2.49 27.83 15.86
N LEU A 210 2.03 27.96 14.62
CA LEU A 210 1.17 26.95 14.00
C LEU A 210 2.03 25.74 13.60
N VAL A 211 1.73 24.56 14.17
CA VAL A 211 2.40 23.30 13.87
C VAL A 211 1.41 22.23 13.43
N PRO A 212 1.79 21.32 12.52
CA PRO A 212 0.95 20.19 12.16
C PRO A 212 0.76 19.23 13.34
N HIS A 213 -0.49 18.86 13.63
CA HIS A 213 -0.83 17.69 14.41
C HIS A 213 -1.29 16.59 13.46
N ILE A 214 -0.68 15.42 13.56
CA ILE A 214 -0.85 14.30 12.63
C ILE A 214 -1.44 13.12 13.37
N TRP A 215 -2.53 12.57 12.83
CA TRP A 215 -3.10 11.28 13.18
C TRP A 215 -2.81 10.32 12.03
N PRO A 216 -1.62 9.68 12.00
CA PRO A 216 -1.20 8.87 10.88
C PRO A 216 -2.08 7.62 10.76
N CYS A 217 -2.07 6.96 9.63
CA CYS A 217 -2.59 5.60 9.47
C CYS A 217 -1.76 4.83 8.46
N ALA A 218 -1.77 3.51 8.50
CA ALA A 218 -0.98 2.69 7.58
C ALA A 218 -1.53 1.27 7.42
N SER A 219 -1.16 0.66 6.30
CA SER A 219 -1.32 -0.77 6.03
C SER A 219 -0.22 -1.23 5.09
N GLY A 220 -0.01 -2.54 4.99
CA GLY A 220 0.91 -3.08 4.02
C GLY A 220 1.12 -4.58 4.14
N LEU A 221 2.37 -5.03 4.00
CA LEU A 221 2.71 -6.44 3.86
C LEU A 221 3.97 -6.78 4.64
N THR A 222 3.99 -7.99 5.23
CA THR A 222 5.21 -8.66 5.66
C THR A 222 5.55 -9.76 4.68
N ILE A 223 6.79 -9.77 4.24
CA ILE A 223 7.39 -10.74 3.34
C ILE A 223 8.42 -11.52 4.15
N ARG A 224 8.27 -12.84 4.20
CA ARG A 224 9.18 -13.72 4.93
C ARG A 224 9.40 -15.00 4.17
N ARG A 225 10.57 -15.62 4.30
CA ARG A 225 10.71 -17.03 3.95
C ARG A 225 10.08 -17.89 5.04
N ALA A 226 9.28 -18.86 4.64
CA ALA A 226 8.83 -19.94 5.48
C ALA A 226 10.06 -20.78 5.86
N PRO A 227 10.14 -21.23 7.12
CA PRO A 227 11.20 -22.13 7.56
C PRO A 227 11.15 -23.47 6.83
#